data_AF-A0A960Y1I2-F1
#
_entry.id   AF-A0A960Y1I2-F1
#
_cell.length_a   1.000
_cell.length_b   1.000
_cell.length_c   1.000
_cell.angle_alpha   90.00
_cell.angle_beta   90.00
_cell.angle_gamma   90.00
#
_symmetry.space_group_name_H-M   'P 1'
#
loop_
_entity.id
_entity.type
_entity.pdbx_description
1 polymer ?
#
loop_
_entity_poly.entity_id
_entity_poly.type
_entity_poly.pdbx_seq_one_letter_code
_entity_poly.pdbx_strand_id
1 'polypeptide(L)'
;MSQQVDEANYLLKRGEFEKSKLIFSNLLDIDPENPDLITGFFISSYWDNRIEKILSTPEGKERGLLLNHLFDEFEREYLRRKYHPLSGSFDSAMLCILEESCQQLKLGFQKLGPQSFEKDKYLLLAKNLLRTKEYKNCIEILEYSKKFYDTPPDYYFYKAECYYHLGEEKKSRILFRSALLYYSEKIPIHLIRSEPLFTAWTYLNENYTEEEALYYLPVYCLEKNLLPEMLEYSKEEIRDLWVDIQKFQDGIGDTDEATRMRIKYNILHYGITILDSFHGQINQELSRRVVELIKTFDQGILERRKMNQKKEIENEFNDQDFG
;
A
#
# COMPACT_ATOMS: atom_id res chain seq x y z
N MET A 1 -3.06 10.09 34.68
CA MET A 1 -3.51 10.41 33.30
C MET A 1 -2.86 9.48 32.28
N SER A 2 -1.57 9.58 31.95
CA SER A 2 -0.92 8.69 30.94
C SER A 2 -1.17 7.19 31.16
N GLN A 3 -0.92 6.68 32.37
CA GLN A 3 -1.15 5.26 32.69
C GLN A 3 -2.60 4.79 32.49
N GLN A 4 -3.58 5.67 32.75
CA GLN A 4 -4.99 5.33 32.58
C GLN A 4 -5.41 5.36 31.11
N VAL A 5 -4.81 6.24 30.31
CA VAL A 5 -4.97 6.23 28.85
C VAL A 5 -4.39 4.94 28.27
N ASP A 6 -3.21 4.53 28.72
CA ASP A 6 -2.59 3.27 28.31
C ASP A 6 -3.45 2.06 28.70
N GLU A 7 -4.01 2.06 29.92
CA GLU A 7 -4.95 1.03 30.38
C GLU A 7 -6.22 0.99 29.52
N ALA A 8 -6.82 2.14 29.23
CA ALA A 8 -8.01 2.22 28.38
C ALA A 8 -7.75 1.73 26.95
N ASN A 9 -6.57 2.05 26.40
CA ASN A 9 -6.12 1.57 25.09
C ASN A 9 -5.82 0.06 25.09
N TYR A 10 -5.30 -0.47 26.19
CA TYR A 10 -5.12 -1.91 26.35
C TYR A 10 -6.46 -2.65 26.39
N LEU A 11 -7.46 -2.13 27.10
CA LEU A 11 -8.82 -2.68 27.13
C LEU A 11 -9.50 -2.63 25.75
N LEU A 12 -9.32 -1.52 25.01
CA LEU A 12 -9.76 -1.40 23.61
C LEU A 12 -9.18 -2.52 22.75
N LYS A 13 -7.88 -2.76 22.84
CA LYS A 13 -7.18 -3.80 22.07
C LYS A 13 -7.72 -5.21 22.37
N ARG A 14 -8.25 -5.42 23.58
CA ARG A 14 -8.85 -6.70 24.02
C ARG A 14 -10.35 -6.83 23.72
N GLY A 15 -10.98 -5.80 23.14
CA GLY A 15 -12.42 -5.77 22.89
C GLY A 15 -13.27 -5.50 24.13
N GLU A 16 -12.66 -5.08 25.25
CA GLU A 16 -13.38 -4.69 26.47
C GLU A 16 -13.89 -3.24 26.35
N PHE A 17 -14.73 -2.98 25.35
CA PHE A 17 -15.16 -1.65 24.93
C PHE A 17 -15.88 -0.86 26.02
N GLU A 18 -16.80 -1.50 26.76
CA GLU A 18 -17.53 -0.88 27.86
C GLU A 18 -16.59 -0.35 28.95
N LYS A 19 -15.62 -1.16 29.37
CA LYS A 19 -14.66 -0.78 30.41
C LYS A 19 -13.74 0.34 29.95
N SER A 20 -13.25 0.27 28.70
CA SER A 20 -12.46 1.35 28.12
C SER A 20 -13.24 2.66 28.05
N LYS A 21 -14.51 2.60 27.61
CA LYS A 21 -15.43 3.74 27.57
C LYS A 21 -15.58 4.39 28.95
N LEU A 22 -15.72 3.59 30.00
CA LEU A 22 -15.83 4.09 31.37
C LEU A 22 -14.56 4.84 31.82
N ILE A 23 -13.37 4.31 31.52
CA ILE A 23 -12.11 4.98 31.85
C ILE A 23 -12.00 6.32 31.11
N PHE A 24 -12.26 6.35 29.80
CA PHE A 24 -12.22 7.60 29.05
C PHE A 24 -13.26 8.61 29.53
N SER A 25 -14.46 8.17 29.92
CA SER A 25 -15.48 9.04 30.52
C SER A 25 -14.96 9.70 31.80
N ASN A 26 -14.38 8.92 32.71
CA ASN A 26 -13.85 9.44 33.97
C ASN A 26 -12.67 10.40 33.74
N LEU A 27 -11.87 10.17 32.70
CA LEU A 27 -10.77 11.08 32.34
C LEU A 27 -11.30 12.38 31.72
N LEU A 28 -12.37 12.33 30.93
CA LEU A 28 -13.03 13.51 30.37
C LEU A 28 -13.70 14.37 31.44
N ASP A 29 -14.17 13.78 32.54
CA ASP A 29 -14.68 14.56 33.68
C ASP A 29 -13.58 15.44 34.31
N ILE A 30 -12.31 15.06 34.16
CA ILE A 30 -11.14 15.79 34.67
C ILE A 30 -10.62 16.79 33.63
N ASP A 31 -10.53 16.38 32.37
CA ASP A 31 -10.00 17.18 31.26
C ASP A 31 -10.93 17.07 30.02
N PRO A 32 -12.03 17.84 29.97
CA PRO A 32 -13.08 17.68 28.95
C PRO A 32 -12.67 18.10 27.54
N GLU A 33 -11.63 18.94 27.41
CA GLU A 33 -11.20 19.50 26.12
C GLU A 33 -10.09 18.68 25.46
N ASN A 34 -9.60 17.63 26.12
CA ASN A 34 -8.50 16.82 25.64
C ASN A 34 -8.89 16.01 24.38
N PRO A 35 -8.28 16.28 23.21
CA PRO A 35 -8.65 15.61 21.96
C PRO A 35 -8.44 14.09 21.99
N ASP A 36 -7.41 13.60 22.69
CA ASP A 36 -7.13 12.16 22.77
C ASP A 36 -8.17 11.43 23.61
N LEU A 37 -8.62 12.05 24.71
CA LEU A 37 -9.68 11.49 25.56
C LEU A 37 -11.03 11.50 24.85
N ILE A 38 -11.36 12.58 24.12
CA ILE A 38 -12.56 12.68 23.30
C ILE A 38 -12.55 11.58 22.22
N THR A 39 -11.40 11.40 21.58
CA THR A 39 -11.19 10.38 20.54
C THR A 39 -11.36 8.98 21.13
N GLY A 40 -10.67 8.67 22.23
CA GLY A 40 -10.77 7.38 22.92
C GLY A 40 -12.20 7.06 23.36
N PHE A 41 -12.90 8.02 23.97
CA PHE A 41 -14.29 7.85 24.36
C PHE A 41 -15.22 7.57 23.18
N PHE A 42 -15.05 8.31 22.08
CA PHE A 42 -15.81 8.09 20.85
C PHE A 42 -15.59 6.67 20.31
N ILE A 43 -14.34 6.23 20.20
CA ILE A 43 -13.99 4.91 19.67
C ILE A 43 -14.60 3.81 20.54
N SER A 44 -14.38 3.86 21.85
CA SER A 44 -14.91 2.85 22.77
C SER A 44 -16.44 2.81 22.72
N SER A 45 -17.10 3.98 22.67
CA SER A 45 -18.56 4.07 22.54
C SER A 45 -19.07 3.55 21.19
N TYR A 46 -18.37 3.80 20.10
CA TYR A 46 -18.77 3.35 18.77
C TYR A 46 -18.85 1.82 18.70
N TRP A 47 -17.84 1.13 19.24
CA TRP A 47 -17.74 -0.33 19.21
C TRP A 47 -18.60 -1.01 20.27
N ASP A 48 -18.71 -0.43 21.46
CA ASP A 48 -19.61 -0.90 22.52
C ASP A 48 -21.06 -0.98 22.02
N ASN A 49 -21.53 0.05 21.30
CA ASN A 49 -22.88 0.07 20.72
C ASN A 49 -23.10 -0.96 19.57
N ARG A 50 -22.06 -1.66 19.12
CA ARG A 50 -22.12 -2.62 18.01
C ARG A 50 -21.79 -4.04 18.44
N ILE A 51 -21.30 -4.24 19.68
CA ILE A 51 -20.81 -5.54 20.13
C ILE A 51 -21.90 -6.61 20.09
N GLU A 52 -23.14 -6.27 20.48
CA GLU A 52 -24.27 -7.19 20.45
C GLU A 52 -24.55 -7.71 19.04
N LYS A 53 -24.61 -6.80 18.05
CA LYS A 53 -24.81 -7.15 16.63
C LYS A 53 -23.68 -8.04 16.11
N ILE A 54 -22.43 -7.76 16.50
CA ILE A 54 -21.27 -8.55 16.10
C ILE A 54 -21.39 -9.98 16.66
N LEU A 55 -21.66 -10.10 17.96
CA LEU A 55 -21.76 -11.38 18.65
C LEU A 55 -22.98 -12.20 18.20
N SER A 56 -24.10 -11.55 17.86
CA SER A 56 -25.30 -12.22 17.33
C SER A 56 -25.14 -12.71 15.89
N THR A 57 -24.14 -12.22 15.15
CA THR A 57 -23.88 -12.62 13.76
C THR A 57 -23.17 -13.99 13.72
N PRO A 58 -23.56 -14.93 12.84
CA PRO A 58 -22.93 -16.24 12.76
C PRO A 58 -21.42 -16.21 12.53
N GLU A 59 -20.69 -17.07 13.24
CA GLU A 59 -19.24 -17.21 13.12
C GLU A 59 -18.80 -17.67 11.74
N GLY A 60 -17.66 -17.14 11.28
CA GLY A 60 -17.07 -17.44 10.00
C GLY A 60 -17.18 -16.27 9.02
N LYS A 61 -17.50 -16.58 7.77
CA LYS A 61 -17.54 -15.62 6.65
C LYS A 61 -18.39 -14.39 6.97
N GLU A 62 -19.62 -14.58 7.48
CA GLU A 62 -20.57 -13.48 7.69
C GLU A 62 -20.09 -12.50 8.76
N ARG A 63 -19.68 -12.98 9.94
CA ARG A 63 -19.13 -12.12 11.00
C ARG A 63 -17.84 -11.42 10.54
N GLY A 64 -16.95 -12.13 9.85
CA GLY A 64 -15.72 -11.55 9.31
C GLY A 64 -16.00 -10.39 8.34
N LEU A 65 -16.98 -10.52 7.45
CA LEU A 65 -17.38 -9.47 6.51
C LEU A 65 -18.10 -8.31 7.21
N LEU A 66 -18.95 -8.61 8.19
CA LEU A 66 -19.60 -7.57 9.00
C LEU A 66 -18.56 -6.70 9.71
N LEU A 67 -17.53 -7.29 10.32
CA LEU A 67 -16.47 -6.56 11.01
C LEU A 67 -15.73 -5.61 10.07
N ASN A 68 -15.38 -6.06 8.87
CA ASN A 68 -14.76 -5.19 7.85
C ASN A 68 -15.67 -4.03 7.47
N HIS A 69 -16.94 -4.32 7.20
CA HIS A 69 -17.90 -3.29 6.82
C HIS A 69 -18.08 -2.23 7.90
N LEU A 70 -18.25 -2.66 9.16
CA LEU A 70 -18.35 -1.76 10.31
C LEU A 70 -17.07 -0.96 10.54
N PHE A 71 -15.92 -1.56 10.24
CA PHE A 71 -14.62 -0.89 10.35
C PHE A 71 -14.44 0.17 9.26
N ASP A 72 -14.83 -0.11 8.01
CA ASP A 72 -14.81 0.87 6.93
C ASP A 72 -15.75 2.06 7.22
N GLU A 73 -16.94 1.79 7.79
CA GLU A 73 -17.85 2.84 8.27
C GLU A 73 -17.23 3.67 9.40
N PHE A 74 -16.60 3.00 10.36
CA PHE A 74 -15.91 3.63 11.48
C PHE A 74 -14.78 4.55 10.98
N GLU A 75 -13.93 4.04 10.10
CA GLU A 75 -12.77 4.77 9.57
C GLU A 75 -13.21 6.02 8.79
N ARG A 76 -14.27 5.92 7.97
CA ARG A 76 -14.86 7.09 7.29
C ARG A 76 -15.38 8.14 8.27
N GLU A 77 -16.10 7.72 9.31
CA GLU A 77 -16.63 8.64 10.32
C GLU A 77 -15.51 9.26 11.16
N TYR A 78 -14.47 8.49 11.49
CA TYR A 78 -13.28 8.96 12.20
C TYR A 78 -12.57 10.07 11.42
N LEU A 79 -12.34 9.85 10.12
CA LEU A 79 -11.72 10.83 9.23
C LEU A 79 -12.60 12.08 9.05
N ARG A 80 -13.92 11.91 8.90
CA ARG A 80 -14.88 13.02 8.77
C ARG A 80 -14.83 13.96 9.98
N ARG A 81 -14.60 13.42 11.17
CA ARG A 81 -14.48 14.18 12.42
C ARG A 81 -13.14 14.89 12.59
N LYS A 82 -12.19 14.67 11.67
CA LYS A 82 -10.83 15.24 11.71
C LYS A 82 -10.09 14.89 13.01
N TYR A 83 -10.38 13.71 13.57
CA TYR A 83 -9.58 13.20 14.67
C TYR A 83 -8.16 12.91 14.20
N HIS A 84 -7.20 12.96 15.12
CA HIS A 84 -5.80 12.77 14.78
C HIS A 84 -5.61 11.38 14.13
N PRO A 85 -5.04 11.30 12.91
CA PRO A 85 -4.72 10.01 12.30
C PRO A 85 -3.77 9.25 13.24
N LEU A 86 -4.00 7.95 13.45
CA LEU A 86 -3.09 7.09 14.23
C LEU A 86 -2.98 7.45 15.73
N SER A 87 -4.12 7.78 16.37
CA SER A 87 -4.16 7.82 17.84
C SER A 87 -3.96 6.42 18.41
N GLY A 88 -3.37 6.30 19.62
CA GLY A 88 -3.20 5.00 20.27
C GLY A 88 -4.52 4.23 20.43
N SER A 89 -5.63 4.95 20.64
CA SER A 89 -6.97 4.36 20.70
C SER A 89 -7.45 3.82 19.35
N PHE A 90 -7.18 4.54 18.26
CA PHE A 90 -7.53 4.09 16.90
C PHE A 90 -6.74 2.82 16.55
N ASP A 91 -5.44 2.80 16.81
CA ASP A 91 -4.59 1.65 16.55
C ASP A 91 -5.02 0.43 17.37
N SER A 92 -5.34 0.61 18.66
CA SER A 92 -5.86 -0.46 19.50
C SER A 92 -7.17 -1.04 18.97
N ALA A 93 -8.13 -0.19 18.59
CA ALA A 93 -9.40 -0.64 18.04
C ALA A 93 -9.24 -1.31 16.67
N MET A 94 -8.39 -0.75 15.80
CA MET A 94 -8.06 -1.35 14.50
C MET A 94 -7.50 -2.75 14.68
N LEU A 95 -6.52 -2.94 15.56
CA LEU A 95 -5.95 -4.26 15.82
C LEU A 95 -7.03 -5.22 16.32
N CYS A 96 -7.80 -4.85 17.34
CA CYS A 96 -8.87 -5.70 17.88
C CYS A 96 -9.85 -6.18 16.79
N ILE A 97 -10.39 -5.24 16.02
CA ILE A 97 -11.44 -5.53 15.04
C ILE A 97 -10.91 -6.28 13.82
N LEU A 98 -9.74 -5.89 13.30
CA LEU A 98 -9.17 -6.55 12.13
C LEU A 98 -8.58 -7.92 12.46
N GLU A 99 -8.01 -8.12 13.66
CA GLU A 99 -7.57 -9.45 14.11
C GLU A 99 -8.76 -10.40 14.25
N GLU A 100 -9.84 -9.98 14.90
CA GLU A 100 -11.08 -10.77 14.99
C GLU A 100 -11.65 -11.05 13.59
N SER A 101 -11.66 -10.06 12.71
CA SER A 101 -12.08 -10.23 11.32
C SER A 101 -11.23 -11.29 10.60
N CYS A 102 -9.90 -11.24 10.74
CA CYS A 102 -8.99 -12.24 10.19
C CYS A 102 -9.32 -13.65 10.70
N GLN A 103 -9.56 -13.81 12.00
CA GLN A 103 -9.90 -15.10 12.60
C GLN A 103 -11.23 -15.64 12.05
N GLN A 104 -12.25 -14.80 11.98
CA GLN A 104 -13.57 -15.17 11.46
C GLN A 104 -13.51 -15.51 9.96
N LEU A 105 -12.75 -14.76 9.16
CA LEU A 105 -12.54 -15.08 7.75
C LEU A 105 -11.77 -16.41 7.59
N LYS A 106 -10.70 -16.64 8.35
CA LYS A 106 -9.95 -17.92 8.41
C LYS A 106 -10.87 -19.09 8.73
N LEU A 107 -11.74 -18.94 9.73
CA LEU A 107 -12.76 -19.94 10.08
C LEU A 107 -13.77 -20.17 8.94
N GLY A 108 -14.19 -19.10 8.27
CA GLY A 108 -15.05 -19.17 7.09
C GLY A 108 -14.42 -19.99 5.95
N PHE A 109 -13.13 -19.78 5.67
CA PHE A 109 -12.38 -20.55 4.67
C PHE A 109 -12.33 -22.04 5.00
N GLN A 110 -12.09 -22.38 6.27
CA GLN A 110 -12.05 -23.78 6.73
C GLN A 110 -13.42 -24.47 6.59
N LYS A 111 -14.52 -23.76 6.90
CA LYS A 111 -15.88 -24.32 6.87
C LYS A 111 -16.43 -24.49 5.45
N LEU A 112 -16.26 -23.49 4.58
CA LEU A 112 -16.88 -23.46 3.25
C LEU A 112 -16.02 -24.11 2.16
N GLY A 113 -14.74 -24.33 2.45
CA GLY A 113 -13.76 -24.81 1.49
C GLY A 113 -13.25 -23.72 0.54
N PRO A 114 -12.16 -23.98 -0.20
CA PRO A 114 -11.40 -22.96 -0.91
C PRO A 114 -12.12 -22.31 -2.10
N GLN A 115 -12.95 -23.09 -2.81
CA GLN A 115 -13.63 -22.63 -4.03
C GLN A 115 -14.89 -21.80 -3.75
N SER A 116 -15.37 -21.80 -2.51
CA SER A 116 -16.60 -21.14 -2.10
C SER A 116 -16.41 -19.67 -1.69
N PHE A 117 -15.15 -19.19 -1.72
CA PHE A 117 -14.79 -17.84 -1.33
C PHE A 117 -14.33 -17.05 -2.55
N GLU A 118 -14.99 -15.94 -2.85
CA GLU A 118 -14.63 -15.07 -3.98
C GLU A 118 -13.23 -14.45 -3.81
N LYS A 119 -12.57 -14.15 -4.93
CA LYS A 119 -11.25 -13.51 -5.01
C LYS A 119 -11.10 -12.32 -4.04
N ASP A 120 -12.08 -11.43 -4.02
CA ASP A 120 -12.03 -10.19 -3.23
C ASP A 120 -11.92 -10.46 -1.73
N LYS A 121 -12.41 -11.62 -1.28
CA LYS A 121 -12.36 -12.00 0.13
C LYS A 121 -10.98 -12.49 0.57
N TYR A 122 -10.23 -13.11 -0.35
CA TYR A 122 -8.81 -13.43 -0.12
C TYR A 122 -7.96 -12.16 -0.01
N LEU A 123 -8.20 -11.19 -0.90
CA LEU A 123 -7.51 -9.91 -0.86
C LEU A 123 -7.88 -9.11 0.39
N LEU A 124 -9.15 -9.13 0.81
CA LEU A 124 -9.59 -8.52 2.05
C LEU A 124 -8.87 -9.13 3.27
N LEU A 125 -8.77 -10.47 3.34
CA LEU A 125 -8.00 -11.13 4.39
C LEU A 125 -6.52 -10.72 4.33
N ALA A 126 -5.91 -10.70 3.14
CA ALA A 126 -4.51 -10.29 2.97
C ALA A 126 -4.27 -8.84 3.43
N LYS A 127 -5.16 -7.91 3.06
CA LYS A 127 -5.14 -6.51 3.50
C LYS A 127 -5.20 -6.42 5.01
N ASN A 128 -6.10 -7.17 5.66
CA ASN A 128 -6.21 -7.14 7.11
C ASN A 128 -4.97 -7.71 7.79
N LEU A 129 -4.43 -8.84 7.31
CA LEU A 129 -3.20 -9.43 7.83
C LEU A 129 -2.01 -8.48 7.68
N LEU A 130 -1.94 -7.71 6.59
CA LEU A 130 -0.92 -6.68 6.42
C LEU A 130 -1.08 -5.58 7.50
N ARG A 131 -2.30 -5.08 7.70
CA ARG A 131 -2.61 -4.04 8.71
C ARG A 131 -2.37 -4.51 10.15
N THR A 132 -2.59 -5.78 10.45
CA THR A 132 -2.32 -6.39 11.76
C THR A 132 -0.87 -6.90 11.90
N LYS A 133 -0.01 -6.63 10.91
CA LYS A 133 1.42 -7.01 10.90
C LYS A 133 1.67 -8.52 10.93
N GLU A 134 0.70 -9.32 10.51
CA GLU A 134 0.83 -10.76 10.29
C GLU A 134 1.44 -11.07 8.91
N TYR A 135 2.63 -10.55 8.63
CA TYR A 135 3.23 -10.54 7.29
C TYR A 135 3.42 -11.94 6.67
N LYS A 136 3.84 -12.93 7.48
CA LYS A 136 4.02 -14.32 7.01
C LYS A 136 2.69 -14.94 6.55
N ASN A 137 1.65 -14.79 7.38
CA ASN A 137 0.32 -15.30 7.07
C ASN A 137 -0.28 -14.57 5.85
N CYS A 138 0.02 -13.27 5.69
CA CYS A 138 -0.37 -12.50 4.51
C CYS A 138 0.25 -13.08 3.23
N ILE A 139 1.55 -13.39 3.23
CA ILE A 139 2.21 -14.01 2.08
C ILE A 139 1.61 -15.39 1.79
N GLU A 140 1.40 -16.22 2.82
CA GLU A 140 0.81 -17.55 2.65
C GLU A 140 -0.59 -17.50 2.02
N ILE A 141 -1.46 -16.59 2.46
CA ILE A 141 -2.81 -16.46 1.90
C ILE A 141 -2.76 -15.95 0.46
N LEU A 142 -1.84 -15.04 0.13
CA LEU A 142 -1.65 -14.53 -1.22
C LEU A 142 -1.18 -15.65 -2.16
N GLU A 143 -0.18 -16.43 -1.78
CA GLU A 143 0.30 -17.59 -2.56
C GLU A 143 -0.78 -18.66 -2.71
N TYR A 144 -1.58 -18.87 -1.67
CA TYR A 144 -2.70 -19.80 -1.74
C TYR A 144 -3.75 -19.34 -2.75
N SER A 145 -4.12 -18.05 -2.72
CA SER A 145 -5.14 -17.48 -3.61
C SER A 145 -4.76 -17.54 -5.10
N LYS A 146 -3.46 -17.46 -5.40
CA LYS A 146 -2.90 -17.54 -6.76
C LYS A 146 -3.22 -18.85 -7.48
N LYS A 147 -3.52 -19.92 -6.75
CA LYS A 147 -3.94 -21.22 -7.33
C LYS A 147 -5.33 -21.17 -7.98
N PHE A 148 -6.14 -20.19 -7.60
CA PHE A 148 -7.55 -20.08 -7.99
C PHE A 148 -7.85 -18.81 -8.79
N TYR A 149 -7.03 -17.77 -8.66
CA TYR A 149 -7.28 -16.46 -9.24
C TYR A 149 -6.03 -15.81 -9.84
N ASP A 150 -6.24 -15.01 -10.89
CA ASP A 150 -5.19 -14.13 -11.42
C ASP A 150 -4.73 -13.11 -10.39
N THR A 151 -3.44 -12.78 -10.41
CA THR A 151 -2.79 -11.86 -9.46
C THR A 151 -3.18 -10.40 -9.73
N PRO A 152 -4.03 -9.76 -8.90
CA PRO A 152 -4.37 -8.35 -9.05
C PRO A 152 -3.22 -7.43 -8.58
N PRO A 153 -3.30 -6.10 -8.85
CA PRO A 153 -2.38 -5.10 -8.28
C PRO A 153 -2.08 -5.29 -6.80
N ASP A 154 -3.13 -5.44 -6.00
CA ASP A 154 -3.11 -5.62 -4.56
C ASP A 154 -2.22 -6.78 -4.13
N TYR A 155 -2.17 -7.87 -4.92
CA TYR A 155 -1.33 -9.02 -4.60
C TYR A 155 0.16 -8.63 -4.60
N TYR A 156 0.61 -7.91 -5.63
CA TYR A 156 2.01 -7.48 -5.73
C TYR A 156 2.34 -6.49 -4.61
N PHE A 157 1.44 -5.52 -4.38
CA PHE A 157 1.64 -4.51 -3.36
C PHE A 157 1.70 -5.09 -1.93
N TYR A 158 0.69 -5.87 -1.52
CA TYR A 158 0.65 -6.45 -0.17
C TYR A 158 1.83 -7.38 0.07
N LYS A 159 2.23 -8.16 -0.94
CA LYS A 159 3.39 -9.04 -0.85
C LYS A 159 4.70 -8.27 -0.75
N ALA A 160 4.83 -7.15 -1.47
CA ALA A 160 6.00 -6.27 -1.39
C ALA A 160 6.15 -5.67 0.02
N GLU A 161 5.08 -5.10 0.58
CA GLU A 161 5.07 -4.56 1.95
C GLU A 161 5.45 -5.64 2.98
N CYS A 162 4.92 -6.86 2.82
CA CYS A 162 5.26 -7.97 3.71
C CYS A 162 6.74 -8.36 3.63
N TYR A 163 7.31 -8.48 2.43
CA TYR A 163 8.73 -8.81 2.30
C TYR A 163 9.64 -7.74 2.87
N TYR A 164 9.29 -6.46 2.73
CA TYR A 164 10.04 -5.36 3.34
C TYR A 164 10.11 -5.54 4.87
N HIS A 165 8.96 -5.73 5.52
CA HIS A 165 8.91 -5.89 6.97
C HIS A 165 9.49 -7.21 7.49
N LEU A 166 9.75 -8.18 6.60
CA LEU A 166 10.47 -9.41 6.92
C LEU A 166 11.98 -9.30 6.64
N GLY A 167 12.48 -8.14 6.20
CA GLY A 167 13.90 -7.90 5.89
C GLY A 167 14.33 -8.40 4.50
N GLU A 168 13.39 -8.79 3.65
CA GLU A 168 13.65 -9.25 2.28
C GLU A 168 13.50 -8.11 1.25
N GLU A 169 14.21 -7.01 1.49
CA GLU A 169 14.01 -5.75 0.74
C GLU A 169 14.18 -5.88 -0.77
N LYS A 170 15.15 -6.68 -1.24
CA LYS A 170 15.35 -6.89 -2.69
C LYS A 170 14.10 -7.46 -3.35
N LYS A 171 13.45 -8.45 -2.73
CA LYS A 171 12.20 -9.03 -3.25
C LYS A 171 11.06 -8.03 -3.18
N SER A 172 11.02 -7.23 -2.11
CA SER A 172 10.06 -6.16 -1.96
C SER A 172 10.17 -5.14 -3.11
N ARG A 173 11.37 -4.63 -3.40
CA ARG A 173 11.62 -3.64 -4.45
C ARG A 173 11.24 -4.15 -5.84
N ILE A 174 11.55 -5.41 -6.16
CA ILE A 174 11.12 -6.06 -7.41
C ILE A 174 9.58 -6.07 -7.55
N LEU A 175 8.87 -6.40 -6.47
CA LEU A 175 7.41 -6.46 -6.48
C LEU A 175 6.76 -5.07 -6.52
N PHE A 176 7.31 -4.08 -5.80
CA PHE A 176 6.86 -2.69 -5.92
C PHE A 176 7.03 -2.17 -7.33
N ARG A 177 8.19 -2.42 -7.94
CA ARG A 177 8.45 -2.04 -9.32
C ARG A 177 7.44 -2.68 -10.28
N SER A 178 7.13 -3.96 -10.09
CA SER A 178 6.10 -4.66 -10.87
C SER A 178 4.70 -4.08 -10.64
N ALA A 179 4.33 -3.78 -9.39
CA ALA A 179 3.05 -3.18 -9.05
C ALA A 179 2.88 -1.78 -9.68
N LEU A 180 3.92 -0.95 -9.60
CA LEU A 180 3.95 0.39 -10.17
C LEU A 180 3.89 0.35 -11.70
N LEU A 181 4.51 -0.65 -12.35
CA LEU A 181 4.55 -0.76 -13.80
C LEU A 181 3.19 -1.08 -14.39
N TYR A 182 2.53 -2.09 -13.85
CA TYR A 182 1.28 -2.57 -14.43
C TYR A 182 0.04 -1.91 -13.84
N TYR A 183 0.15 -1.32 -12.64
CA TYR A 183 -1.02 -0.94 -11.85
C TYR A 183 -0.83 0.32 -10.99
N SER A 184 -0.02 1.29 -11.41
CA SER A 184 0.27 2.53 -10.66
C SER A 184 -0.98 3.18 -10.04
N GLU A 185 -2.07 3.33 -10.79
CA GLU A 185 -3.32 3.96 -10.35
C GLU A 185 -4.11 3.16 -9.30
N LYS A 186 -3.83 1.86 -9.16
CA LYS A 186 -4.57 0.94 -8.28
C LYS A 186 -3.80 0.59 -7.02
N ILE A 187 -2.63 1.18 -6.82
CA ILE A 187 -1.83 0.94 -5.62
C ILE A 187 -2.55 1.56 -4.41
N PRO A 188 -2.76 0.79 -3.32
CA PRO A 188 -3.37 1.32 -2.11
C PRO A 188 -2.35 2.16 -1.33
N ILE A 189 -2.06 3.36 -1.83
CA ILE A 189 -1.04 4.30 -1.31
C ILE A 189 -1.12 4.58 0.19
N HIS A 190 -2.32 4.64 0.75
CA HIS A 190 -2.56 4.88 2.18
C HIS A 190 -1.99 3.76 3.07
N LEU A 191 -1.68 2.59 2.50
CA LEU A 191 -1.07 1.45 3.18
C LEU A 191 0.44 1.37 2.99
N ILE A 192 1.08 2.27 2.21
CA ILE A 192 2.53 2.28 2.07
C ILE A 192 3.16 2.55 3.43
N ARG A 193 4.01 1.64 3.91
CA ARG A 193 4.83 1.81 5.12
C ARG A 193 6.29 1.49 4.88
N SER A 194 6.61 0.86 3.75
CA SER A 194 7.96 0.50 3.38
C SER A 194 8.77 1.67 2.84
N GLU A 195 10.05 1.73 3.22
CA GLU A 195 11.01 2.59 2.53
C GLU A 195 11.58 1.87 1.30
N PRO A 196 12.00 2.62 0.26
CA PRO A 196 11.97 4.09 0.14
C PRO A 196 10.64 4.66 -0.37
N LEU A 197 9.62 3.81 -0.58
CA LEU A 197 8.38 4.21 -1.23
C LEU A 197 7.56 5.18 -0.36
N PHE A 198 7.58 5.02 0.96
CA PHE A 198 6.92 5.90 1.91
C PHE A 198 7.49 7.32 1.86
N THR A 199 8.82 7.47 1.89
CA THR A 199 9.48 8.78 1.75
C THR A 199 9.18 9.41 0.39
N ALA A 200 9.21 8.63 -0.69
CA ALA A 200 8.88 9.11 -2.03
C ALA A 200 7.44 9.61 -2.12
N TRP A 201 6.48 8.84 -1.60
CA TRP A 201 5.07 9.22 -1.56
C TRP A 201 4.85 10.50 -0.75
N THR A 202 5.44 10.58 0.45
CA THR A 202 5.32 11.74 1.33
C THR A 202 5.82 13.00 0.64
N TYR A 203 7.02 12.94 0.06
CA TYR A 203 7.59 14.05 -0.71
C TYR A 203 6.68 14.48 -1.87
N LEU A 204 6.16 13.53 -2.66
CA LEU A 204 5.30 13.87 -3.80
C LEU A 204 3.97 14.47 -3.36
N ASN A 205 3.34 13.91 -2.33
CA ASN A 205 2.04 14.37 -1.83
C ASN A 205 2.12 15.77 -1.16
N GLU A 206 3.30 16.21 -0.73
CA GLU A 206 3.54 17.58 -0.24
C GLU A 206 3.72 18.60 -1.37
N ASN A 207 4.17 18.16 -2.55
CA ASN A 207 4.58 19.05 -3.66
C ASN A 207 3.61 19.02 -4.85
N TYR A 208 2.72 18.03 -4.91
CA TYR A 208 1.79 17.81 -6.01
C TYR A 208 0.41 17.45 -5.47
N THR A 209 -0.63 17.54 -6.31
CA THR A 209 -1.93 16.96 -5.94
C THR A 209 -1.82 15.43 -5.83
N GLU A 210 -2.71 14.79 -5.06
CA GLU A 210 -2.69 13.33 -4.87
C GLU A 210 -2.71 12.57 -6.22
N GLU A 211 -3.52 13.04 -7.17
CA GLU A 211 -3.63 12.47 -8.52
C GLU A 211 -2.32 12.60 -9.32
N GLU A 212 -1.71 13.79 -9.33
CA GLU A 212 -0.42 14.02 -10.01
C GLU A 212 0.71 13.22 -9.35
N ALA A 213 0.72 13.16 -8.02
CA ALA A 213 1.68 12.39 -7.23
C ALA A 213 1.58 10.90 -7.57
N LEU A 214 0.37 10.36 -7.68
CA LEU A 214 0.12 8.97 -8.09
C LEU A 214 0.69 8.67 -9.47
N TYR A 215 0.47 9.55 -10.45
CA TYR A 215 1.01 9.37 -11.79
C TYR A 215 2.54 9.50 -11.83
N TYR A 216 3.11 10.40 -11.03
CA TYR A 216 4.55 10.66 -11.05
C TYR A 216 5.37 9.65 -10.23
N LEU A 217 4.78 9.05 -9.18
CA LEU A 217 5.45 8.14 -8.26
C LEU A 217 6.32 7.06 -8.93
N PRO A 218 5.84 6.32 -9.95
CA PRO A 218 6.66 5.29 -10.60
C PRO A 218 7.92 5.87 -11.26
N VAL A 219 7.79 7.01 -11.94
CA VAL A 219 8.89 7.68 -12.64
C VAL A 219 9.87 8.26 -11.64
N TYR A 220 9.37 8.87 -10.56
CA TYR A 220 10.19 9.40 -9.48
C TYR A 220 11.05 8.31 -8.84
N CYS A 221 10.47 7.14 -8.54
CA CYS A 221 11.21 6.01 -7.98
C CYS A 221 12.36 5.56 -8.89
N LEU A 222 12.17 5.55 -10.20
CA LEU A 222 13.24 5.15 -11.14
C LEU A 222 14.27 6.25 -11.36
N GLU A 223 13.85 7.51 -11.44
CA GLU A 223 14.74 8.66 -11.58
C GLU A 223 15.69 8.76 -10.38
N LYS A 224 15.15 8.55 -9.16
CA LYS A 224 15.91 8.59 -7.91
C LYS A 224 16.63 7.29 -7.58
N ASN A 225 16.53 6.28 -8.44
CA ASN A 225 17.10 4.93 -8.26
C ASN A 225 16.63 4.19 -6.99
N LEU A 226 15.43 4.51 -6.51
CA LEU A 226 14.84 3.94 -5.29
C LEU A 226 14.43 2.47 -5.44
N LEU A 227 14.20 2.01 -6.67
CA LEU A 227 13.82 0.63 -7.00
C LEU A 227 14.79 0.05 -8.05
N PRO A 228 16.07 -0.17 -7.69
CA PRO A 228 17.09 -0.57 -8.65
C PRO A 228 16.91 -2.03 -9.11
N GLU A 229 16.39 -2.90 -8.25
CA GLU A 229 16.11 -4.29 -8.62
C GLU A 229 14.89 -4.40 -9.52
N MET A 230 14.97 -5.33 -10.47
CA MET A 230 13.92 -5.59 -11.44
C MET A 230 13.86 -7.06 -11.81
N LEU A 231 12.74 -7.46 -12.41
CA LEU A 231 12.59 -8.77 -13.04
C LEU A 231 13.41 -8.82 -14.34
N GLU A 232 13.79 -10.04 -14.72
CA GLU A 232 14.28 -10.32 -16.06
C GLU A 232 13.09 -10.43 -17.01
N TYR A 233 12.87 -9.39 -17.81
CA TYR A 233 11.81 -9.39 -18.82
C TYR A 233 12.26 -10.12 -20.09
N SER A 234 11.38 -10.94 -20.64
CA SER A 234 11.55 -11.57 -21.95
C SER A 234 11.50 -10.56 -23.10
N LYS A 235 11.97 -10.97 -24.28
CA LYS A 235 11.92 -10.14 -25.50
C LYS A 235 10.47 -9.82 -25.91
N GLU A 236 9.56 -10.75 -25.67
CA GLU A 236 8.13 -10.61 -25.90
C GLU A 236 7.56 -9.53 -24.97
N GLU A 237 7.82 -9.60 -23.66
CA GLU A 237 7.37 -8.60 -22.69
C GLU A 237 7.91 -7.20 -23.01
N ILE A 238 9.18 -7.09 -23.41
CA ILE A 238 9.77 -5.81 -23.84
C ILE A 238 9.06 -5.27 -25.10
N ARG A 239 8.72 -6.15 -26.05
CA ARG A 239 7.97 -5.76 -27.25
C ARG A 239 6.56 -5.27 -26.88
N ASP A 240 5.90 -5.94 -25.95
CA ASP A 240 4.57 -5.57 -25.49
C ASP A 240 4.59 -4.21 -24.79
N LEU A 241 5.59 -3.94 -23.93
CA LEU A 241 5.80 -2.62 -23.33
C LEU A 241 5.99 -1.53 -24.41
N TRP A 242 6.74 -1.82 -25.47
CA TRP A 242 6.90 -0.88 -26.58
C TRP A 242 5.59 -0.62 -27.33
N VAL A 243 4.80 -1.66 -27.58
CA VAL A 243 3.48 -1.53 -28.21
C VAL A 243 2.55 -0.67 -27.36
N ASP A 244 2.59 -0.80 -26.04
CA ASP A 244 1.81 0.03 -25.13
C ASP A 244 2.26 1.49 -25.14
N ILE A 245 3.57 1.76 -25.19
CA ILE A 245 4.10 3.12 -25.41
C ILE A 245 3.52 3.73 -26.69
N GLN A 246 3.46 2.99 -27.79
CA GLN A 246 2.92 3.49 -29.05
C GLN A 246 1.42 3.84 -28.93
N LYS A 247 0.63 3.00 -28.26
CA LYS A 247 -0.79 3.29 -27.97
C LYS A 247 -0.95 4.57 -27.14
N PHE A 248 -0.09 4.76 -26.13
CA PHE A 248 -0.09 5.98 -25.32
C PHE A 248 0.24 7.23 -26.14
N GLN A 249 1.19 7.14 -27.08
CA GLN A 249 1.52 8.24 -27.98
C GLN A 249 0.36 8.60 -28.90
N ASP A 250 -0.30 7.60 -29.49
CA ASP A 250 -1.43 7.82 -30.38
C ASP A 250 -2.63 8.45 -29.65
N GLY A 251 -2.79 8.14 -28.36
CA GLY A 251 -3.85 8.66 -27.49
C GLY A 251 -3.63 10.06 -26.93
N ILE A 252 -2.50 10.73 -27.23
CA ILE A 252 -2.17 12.04 -26.64
C ILE A 252 -2.94 13.21 -27.29
N GLY A 253 -3.44 13.04 -28.51
CA GLY A 253 -4.17 14.07 -29.24
C GLY A 253 -5.57 14.31 -28.69
N ASP A 254 -5.96 15.58 -28.54
CA ASP A 254 -7.30 16.04 -28.12
C ASP A 254 -7.81 15.53 -26.75
N THR A 255 -6.89 15.24 -25.84
CA THR A 255 -7.20 14.85 -24.45
C THR A 255 -6.97 15.98 -23.46
N ASP A 256 -7.66 15.91 -22.31
CA ASP A 256 -7.52 16.85 -21.21
C ASP A 256 -6.11 16.82 -20.59
N GLU A 257 -5.78 17.83 -19.78
CA GLU A 257 -4.46 17.98 -19.19
C GLU A 257 -4.07 16.83 -18.24
N ALA A 258 -5.00 16.32 -17.44
CA ALA A 258 -4.73 15.21 -16.52
C ALA A 258 -4.42 13.92 -17.30
N THR A 259 -5.21 13.62 -18.35
CA THR A 259 -4.96 12.48 -19.24
C THR A 259 -3.60 12.59 -19.94
N ARG A 260 -3.23 13.78 -20.44
CA ARG A 260 -1.91 14.01 -21.06
C ARG A 260 -0.77 13.81 -20.07
N MET A 261 -0.93 14.28 -18.83
CA MET A 261 0.08 14.10 -17.79
C MET A 261 0.26 12.62 -17.44
N ARG A 262 -0.83 11.88 -17.26
CA ARG A 262 -0.79 10.43 -17.06
C ARG A 262 -0.08 9.70 -18.19
N ILE A 263 -0.46 9.99 -19.44
CA ILE A 263 0.15 9.41 -20.64
C ILE A 263 1.66 9.67 -20.64
N LYS A 264 2.08 10.92 -20.36
CA LYS A 264 3.49 11.30 -20.25
C LYS A 264 4.22 10.42 -19.23
N TYR A 265 3.72 10.30 -18.00
CA TYR A 265 4.42 9.52 -16.97
C TYR A 265 4.43 8.02 -17.24
N ASN A 266 3.38 7.47 -17.86
CA ASN A 266 3.38 6.08 -18.31
C ASN A 266 4.43 5.83 -19.39
N ILE A 267 4.56 6.72 -20.39
CA ILE A 267 5.61 6.61 -21.42
C ILE A 267 7.00 6.67 -20.79
N LEU A 268 7.23 7.61 -19.86
CA LEU A 268 8.51 7.73 -19.16
C LEU A 268 8.81 6.46 -18.35
N HIS A 269 7.83 5.94 -17.60
CA HIS A 269 8.00 4.73 -16.81
C HIS A 269 8.34 3.52 -17.69
N TYR A 270 7.51 3.24 -18.70
CA TYR A 270 7.70 2.09 -19.58
C TYR A 270 9.01 2.21 -20.35
N GLY A 271 9.33 3.41 -20.85
CA GLY A 271 10.58 3.67 -21.56
C GLY A 271 11.80 3.42 -20.67
N ILE A 272 11.78 3.92 -19.43
CA ILE A 272 12.87 3.67 -18.46
C ILE A 272 12.97 2.19 -18.12
N THR A 273 11.86 1.49 -17.91
CA THR A 273 11.87 0.05 -17.64
C THR A 273 12.43 -0.74 -18.81
N ILE A 274 12.05 -0.41 -20.05
CA ILE A 274 12.65 -0.99 -21.25
C ILE A 274 14.16 -0.77 -21.19
N LEU A 275 14.62 0.47 -20.93
CA LEU A 275 16.05 0.87 -20.82
C LEU A 275 16.84 0.15 -19.73
N ASP A 276 16.19 -0.34 -18.67
CA ASP A 276 16.87 -1.10 -17.63
C ASP A 276 16.99 -2.59 -17.94
N SER A 277 16.09 -3.15 -18.75
CA SER A 277 16.13 -4.54 -19.19
C SER A 277 17.32 -4.88 -20.12
N PHE A 278 18.25 -3.95 -20.35
CA PHE A 278 19.21 -3.94 -21.49
C PHE A 278 20.50 -4.73 -21.32
N HIS A 279 20.65 -5.63 -20.35
CA HIS A 279 21.85 -6.48 -20.24
C HIS A 279 21.84 -7.64 -21.27
N GLY A 280 21.86 -7.30 -22.57
CA GLY A 280 22.17 -8.22 -23.68
C GLY A 280 20.99 -8.66 -24.57
N GLN A 281 19.75 -8.23 -24.29
CA GLN A 281 18.55 -8.83 -24.90
C GLN A 281 17.84 -7.99 -25.99
N ILE A 282 18.19 -6.71 -26.17
CA ILE A 282 17.43 -5.78 -27.02
C ILE A 282 18.27 -5.26 -28.21
N ASN A 283 17.61 -5.04 -29.35
CA ASN A 283 18.18 -4.40 -30.55
C ASN A 283 18.55 -2.92 -30.26
N GLN A 284 19.77 -2.50 -30.57
CA GLN A 284 20.26 -1.11 -30.41
C GLN A 284 19.32 -0.05 -31.00
N GLU A 285 18.61 -0.41 -32.08
CA GLU A 285 17.61 0.46 -32.71
C GLU A 285 16.45 0.81 -31.77
N LEU A 286 15.92 -0.18 -31.04
CA LEU A 286 14.83 0.06 -30.09
C LEU A 286 15.28 0.96 -28.93
N SER A 287 16.48 0.72 -28.40
CA SER A 287 17.07 1.58 -27.35
C SER A 287 17.12 3.04 -27.79
N ARG A 288 17.61 3.28 -29.00
CA ARG A 288 17.72 4.64 -29.55
C ARG A 288 16.35 5.29 -29.70
N ARG A 289 15.36 4.58 -30.23
CA ARG A 289 13.98 5.08 -30.36
C ARG A 289 13.36 5.43 -29.00
N VAL A 290 13.55 4.58 -27.99
CA VAL A 290 13.07 4.82 -26.63
C VAL A 290 13.74 6.05 -26.01
N VAL A 291 15.06 6.21 -26.18
CA VAL A 291 15.78 7.40 -25.70
C VAL A 291 15.31 8.68 -26.39
N GLU A 292 15.16 8.66 -27.72
CA GLU A 292 14.65 9.80 -28.49
C GLU A 292 13.25 10.18 -28.01
N LEU A 293 12.39 9.19 -27.76
CA LEU A 293 11.04 9.41 -27.25
C LEU A 293 11.02 9.97 -25.82
N ILE A 294 11.78 9.40 -24.89
CA ILE A 294 11.83 9.93 -23.51
C ILE A 294 12.22 11.41 -23.52
N LYS A 295 13.18 11.79 -24.38
CA LYS A 295 13.64 13.18 -24.50
C LYS A 295 12.60 14.15 -25.04
N THR A 296 11.55 13.68 -25.74
CA THR A 296 10.45 14.58 -26.15
C THR A 296 9.57 14.97 -24.97
N PHE A 297 9.51 14.13 -23.92
CA PHE A 297 8.68 14.34 -22.73
C PHE A 297 9.46 14.92 -21.55
N ASP A 298 10.72 14.52 -21.36
CA ASP A 298 11.65 15.08 -20.38
C ASP A 298 13.08 14.91 -20.88
N GLN A 299 13.69 16.01 -21.32
CA GLN A 299 15.05 16.01 -21.85
C GLN A 299 16.10 15.60 -20.81
N GLY A 300 15.87 15.92 -19.53
CA GLY A 300 16.85 15.81 -18.46
C GLY A 300 16.78 14.53 -17.64
N ILE A 301 15.68 13.75 -17.73
CA ILE A 301 15.41 12.65 -16.81
C ILE A 301 16.51 11.57 -16.81
N LEU A 302 17.05 11.24 -17.98
CA LEU A 302 18.10 10.23 -18.11
C LEU A 302 19.43 10.72 -17.53
N GLU A 303 19.72 12.02 -17.61
CA GLU A 303 20.91 12.59 -16.98
C GLU A 303 20.76 12.67 -15.46
N ARG A 304 19.62 13.17 -14.96
CA ARG A 304 19.31 13.20 -13.52
C ARG A 304 19.42 11.82 -12.90
N ARG A 305 18.89 10.81 -13.59
CA ARG A 305 18.96 9.41 -13.17
C ARG A 305 20.39 8.87 -13.08
N LYS A 306 21.21 9.10 -14.12
CA LYS A 306 22.63 8.71 -14.10
C LYS A 306 23.40 9.38 -12.96
N MET A 307 23.06 10.63 -12.62
CA MET A 307 23.67 11.31 -11.48
C MET A 307 23.27 10.67 -10.14
N ASN A 308 21.99 10.33 -9.95
CA ASN A 308 21.52 9.70 -8.71
C ASN A 308 22.13 8.31 -8.51
N GLN A 309 22.21 7.50 -9.57
CA GLN A 309 22.87 6.19 -9.55
C GLN A 309 24.34 6.28 -9.12
N LYS A 310 25.08 7.30 -9.58
CA LYS A 310 26.47 7.51 -9.17
C LYS A 310 26.61 7.88 -7.69
N LYS A 311 25.73 8.75 -7.19
CA LYS A 311 25.75 9.18 -5.79
C LYS A 311 25.50 8.02 -4.82
N GLU A 312 24.59 7.11 -5.16
CA GLU A 312 24.34 5.93 -4.32
C GLU A 312 25.56 5.02 -4.26
N ILE A 313 26.21 4.76 -5.40
CA ILE A 313 27.45 3.96 -5.45
C ILE A 313 28.53 4.60 -4.57
N GLU A 314 28.71 5.93 -4.67
CA GLU A 314 29.69 6.66 -3.85
C GLU A 314 29.38 6.59 -2.34
N ASN A 315 28.10 6.61 -1.95
CA ASN A 315 27.69 6.47 -0.55
C ASN A 315 27.91 5.04 -0.03
N GLU A 316 27.60 4.00 -0.83
CA GLU A 316 27.84 2.60 -0.47
C GLU A 316 29.34 2.29 -0.25
N PHE A 317 30.23 2.92 -1.03
CA PHE A 317 31.68 2.78 -0.84
C PHE A 317 32.17 3.50 0.43
N ASN A 318 31.64 4.68 0.74
CA ASN A 318 32.04 5.42 1.94
C ASN A 318 31.57 4.75 3.24
N ASP A 319 30.42 4.06 3.24
CA ASP A 319 29.92 3.33 4.42
C ASP A 319 30.68 2.02 4.69
N GLN A 320 31.41 1.48 3.70
CA GLN A 320 32.24 0.27 3.86
C GLN A 320 33.65 0.57 4.39
N ASP A 321 34.15 1.80 4.23
CA ASP A 321 35.49 2.21 4.70
C ASP A 321 35.51 2.66 6.18
N PHE A 322 34.36 2.66 6.87
CA PHE A 322 34.22 2.96 8.31
C PHE A 322 33.65 1.80 9.16
N GLY A 323 33.62 0.57 8.61
CA GLY A 323 33.13 -0.65 9.29
C GLY A 323 34.20 -1.47 10.01
#